data_AF-A0A2T0VR16-F1
#
_entry.id   AF-A0A2T0VR16-F1
#
_cell.length_a   1.000
_cell.length_b   1.000
_cell.length_c   1.000
_cell.angle_alpha   90.00
_cell.angle_beta   90.00
_cell.angle_gamma   90.00
#
_symmetry.space_group_name_H-M   'P 1'
#
loop_
_entity.id
_entity.type
_entity.pdbx_description
1 polymer ?
#
loop_
_entity_poly.entity_id
_entity_poly.type
_entity_poly.pdbx_seq_one_letter_code
_entity_poly.pdbx_strand_id
1 'polypeptide(L)'
;MAQNQNDIQLRISAAVDGLQDVGKLLGELDEVGADTTSASADVEKLNEAMSSLGQQRQLIDALEQTRRKVSDAEQAETASQAYQQQRRELQALQTQYKGVQESTTGARQAWRDAAQRVQDLEQAIEASGGATEAQARQLNEARGAADQARQSYESQAGTLSNLRDELTRQRTAVNGAQQSWEDYRDESRDLNRDLKDSERAFARQGKALDRADQAAAKASTSFQRQGQARSPQARGLTAQRLDAEAKAAPAG
;
A
#
# COMPACT_ATOMS: atom_id res chain seq x y z
N MET A 1 -14.80 -85.54 50.97
CA MET A 1 -15.32 -84.15 51.12
C MET A 1 -14.26 -83.05 50.95
N ALA A 2 -12.95 -83.32 51.04
CA ALA A 2 -11.88 -82.31 50.90
C ALA A 2 -11.67 -81.74 49.47
N GLN A 3 -12.07 -82.48 48.43
CA GLN A 3 -11.81 -82.13 47.03
C GLN A 3 -12.71 -80.99 46.50
N ASN A 4 -13.90 -80.83 47.07
CA ASN A 4 -14.88 -79.79 46.68
C ASN A 4 -14.54 -78.42 47.29
N GLN A 5 -13.96 -78.40 48.50
CA GLN A 5 -13.45 -77.17 49.10
C GLN A 5 -12.28 -76.57 48.31
N ASN A 6 -11.41 -77.40 47.72
CA ASN A 6 -10.27 -76.93 46.95
C ASN A 6 -10.69 -76.32 45.60
N ASP A 7 -11.69 -76.90 44.92
CA ASP A 7 -12.24 -76.33 43.67
C ASP A 7 -12.99 -75.01 43.92
N ILE A 8 -13.73 -74.90 45.03
CA ILE A 8 -14.36 -73.64 45.44
C ILE A 8 -13.29 -72.57 45.75
N GLN A 9 -12.22 -72.92 46.46
CA GLN A 9 -11.12 -71.99 46.74
C GLN A 9 -10.39 -71.54 45.45
N LEU A 10 -10.15 -72.45 44.51
CA LEU A 10 -9.56 -72.11 43.20
C LEU A 10 -10.44 -71.16 42.37
N ARG A 11 -11.76 -71.39 42.37
CA ARG A 11 -12.71 -70.50 41.68
C ARG A 11 -12.83 -69.14 42.35
N ILE A 12 -12.76 -69.08 43.69
CA ILE A 12 -12.72 -67.83 44.45
C ILE A 12 -11.44 -67.06 44.14
N SER A 13 -10.27 -67.71 44.15
CA SER A 13 -9.00 -67.06 43.78
C SER A 13 -9.02 -66.53 42.35
N ALA A 14 -9.51 -67.31 41.39
CA ALA A 14 -9.64 -66.86 40.00
C ALA A 14 -10.63 -65.69 39.85
N ALA A 15 -11.71 -65.67 40.64
CA ALA A 15 -12.66 -64.57 40.66
C ALA A 15 -12.06 -63.30 41.30
N VAL A 16 -11.25 -63.45 42.36
CA VAL A 16 -10.53 -62.34 43.01
C VAL A 16 -9.48 -61.76 42.07
N ASP A 17 -8.72 -62.60 41.37
CA ASP A 17 -7.75 -62.15 40.36
C ASP A 17 -8.45 -61.43 39.20
N GLY A 18 -9.57 -61.97 38.72
CA GLY A 18 -10.40 -61.32 37.70
C GLY A 18 -10.96 -59.96 38.14
N LEU A 19 -11.31 -59.80 39.42
CA LEU A 19 -11.74 -58.51 39.98
C LEU A 19 -10.58 -57.51 40.10
N GLN A 20 -9.36 -57.97 40.39
CA GLN A 20 -8.17 -57.11 40.40
C GLN A 20 -7.84 -56.61 38.99
N ASP A 21 -7.94 -57.48 37.98
CA ASP A 21 -7.73 -57.11 36.58
C ASP A 21 -8.81 -56.13 36.09
N VAL A 22 -10.07 -56.32 36.48
CA VAL A 22 -11.14 -55.33 36.21
C VAL A 22 -10.86 -54.00 36.92
N GLY A 23 -10.33 -54.01 38.15
CA GLY A 23 -9.93 -52.81 38.87
C GLY A 23 -8.82 -52.03 38.17
N LYS A 24 -7.82 -52.73 37.61
CA LYS A 24 -6.76 -52.11 36.79
C LYS A 24 -7.33 -51.49 35.51
N LEU A 25 -8.18 -52.22 34.79
CA LEU A 25 -8.83 -51.72 33.57
C LEU A 25 -9.71 -50.49 33.83
N LEU A 26 -10.36 -50.41 35.00
CA LEU A 26 -11.13 -49.22 35.39
C LEU A 26 -10.22 -48.02 35.71
N GLY A 27 -9.06 -48.25 36.33
CA GLY A 27 -8.06 -47.21 36.56
C GLY A 27 -7.46 -46.67 35.26
N GLU A 28 -7.10 -47.57 34.34
CA GLU A 28 -6.61 -47.21 32.99
C GLU A 28 -7.69 -46.46 32.19
N LEU A 29 -8.97 -46.82 32.33
CA LEU A 29 -10.08 -46.11 31.67
C LEU A 29 -10.29 -44.69 32.24
N ASP A 30 -10.09 -44.50 33.55
CA ASP A 30 -10.20 -43.19 34.20
C ASP A 30 -9.02 -42.28 33.80
N GLU A 31 -7.81 -42.84 33.71
CA GLU A 31 -6.60 -42.18 33.22
C GLU A 31 -6.75 -41.76 31.74
N VAL A 32 -7.25 -42.64 30.89
CA VAL A 32 -7.61 -42.31 29.49
C VAL A 32 -8.70 -41.23 29.42
N GLY A 33 -9.68 -41.24 30.33
CA GLY A 33 -10.71 -40.20 30.41
C GLY A 33 -10.15 -38.82 30.79
N ALA A 34 -9.19 -38.79 31.73
CA ALA A 34 -8.48 -37.58 32.11
C ALA A 34 -7.60 -37.04 30.96
N ASP A 35 -6.86 -37.92 30.29
CA ASP A 35 -6.02 -37.57 29.13
C ASP A 35 -6.84 -37.03 27.96
N THR A 36 -8.01 -37.62 27.69
CA THR A 36 -8.92 -37.15 26.63
C THR A 36 -9.47 -35.75 26.94
N THR A 37 -9.70 -35.44 28.22
CA THR A 37 -10.18 -34.12 28.65
C THR A 37 -9.08 -33.07 28.53
N SER A 38 -7.84 -33.40 28.91
CA SER A 38 -6.68 -32.52 28.75
C SER A 38 -6.38 -32.25 27.27
N ALA A 39 -6.36 -33.29 26.44
CA ALA A 39 -6.15 -33.16 25.00
C ALA A 39 -7.22 -32.29 24.32
N SER A 40 -8.47 -32.35 24.80
CA SER A 40 -9.56 -31.50 24.29
C SER A 40 -9.34 -30.02 24.62
N ALA A 41 -8.88 -29.71 25.83
CA ALA A 41 -8.56 -28.35 26.26
C ALA A 41 -7.35 -27.78 25.50
N ASP A 42 -6.36 -28.63 25.21
CA ASP A 42 -5.18 -28.23 24.44
C ASP A 42 -5.52 -27.98 22.97
N VAL A 43 -6.39 -28.79 22.36
CA VAL A 43 -6.91 -28.56 20.99
C VAL A 43 -7.67 -27.23 20.90
N GLU A 44 -8.46 -26.88 21.91
CA GLU A 44 -9.21 -25.63 21.95
C GLU A 44 -8.27 -24.41 22.00
N LYS A 45 -7.26 -24.43 22.87
CA LYS A 45 -6.21 -23.39 22.92
C LYS A 45 -5.40 -23.29 21.63
N LEU A 46 -5.07 -24.43 21.00
CA LEU A 46 -4.32 -24.45 19.75
C LEU A 46 -5.14 -23.86 18.60
N ASN A 47 -6.45 -24.09 18.61
CA ASN A 47 -7.38 -23.52 17.64
C ASN A 47 -7.52 -21.99 17.81
N GLU A 48 -7.60 -21.50 19.06
CA GLU A 48 -7.58 -20.07 19.37
C GLU A 48 -6.27 -19.40 18.93
N ALA A 49 -5.13 -20.05 19.20
CA ALA A 49 -3.81 -19.55 18.80
C ALA A 49 -3.64 -19.52 17.27
N MET A 50 -4.12 -20.55 16.56
CA MET A 50 -4.11 -20.57 15.09
C MET A 50 -5.01 -19.50 14.48
N SER A 51 -6.18 -19.24 15.07
CA SER A 51 -7.07 -18.15 14.67
C SER A 51 -6.42 -16.78 14.87
N SER A 52 -5.79 -16.56 16.03
CA SER A 52 -5.06 -15.34 16.35
C SER A 52 -3.87 -15.09 15.42
N LEU A 53 -3.08 -16.13 15.11
CA LEU A 53 -1.97 -16.04 14.15
C LEU A 53 -2.46 -15.74 12.72
N GLY A 54 -3.61 -16.29 12.32
CA GLY A 54 -4.27 -15.97 11.06
C GLY A 54 -4.63 -14.49 10.97
N GLN A 55 -5.23 -13.92 12.03
CA GLN A 55 -5.56 -12.49 12.12
C GLN A 55 -4.31 -11.61 12.11
N GLN A 56 -3.26 -12.03 12.81
CA GLN A 56 -2.01 -11.27 12.92
C GLN A 56 -1.27 -11.18 11.57
N ARG A 57 -1.23 -12.27 10.80
CA ARG A 57 -0.64 -12.28 9.45
C ARG A 57 -1.39 -11.37 8.49
N GLN A 58 -2.72 -11.31 8.61
CA GLN A 58 -3.56 -10.43 7.79
C GLN A 58 -3.36 -8.94 8.11
N LEU A 59 -3.20 -8.60 9.39
CA LEU A 59 -2.86 -7.23 9.80
C LEU A 59 -1.51 -6.78 9.23
N ILE A 60 -0.53 -7.68 9.17
CA ILE A 60 0.78 -7.41 8.57
C ILE A 60 0.63 -7.12 7.06
N ASP A 61 -0.10 -7.96 6.33
CA ASP A 61 -0.33 -7.74 4.88
C ASP A 61 -1.04 -6.40 4.62
N ALA A 62 -2.05 -6.06 5.43
CA ALA A 62 -2.76 -4.77 5.33
C ALA A 62 -1.87 -3.57 5.67
N LEU A 63 -0.99 -3.69 6.67
CA LEU A 63 -0.01 -2.66 7.03
C LEU A 63 1.03 -2.45 5.93
N GLU A 64 1.51 -3.51 5.30
CA GLU A 64 2.45 -3.42 4.18
C GLU A 64 1.82 -2.72 2.97
N GLN A 65 0.57 -3.05 2.64
CA GLN A 65 -0.20 -2.37 1.59
C GLN A 65 -0.41 -0.88 1.92
N THR A 66 -0.74 -0.57 3.17
CA THR A 66 -0.91 0.82 3.63
C THR A 66 0.39 1.61 3.53
N ARG A 67 1.52 1.00 3.91
CA ARG A 67 2.84 1.62 3.85
C ARG A 67 3.25 1.98 2.43
N ARG A 68 2.99 1.10 1.45
CA ARG A 68 3.25 1.38 0.03
C ARG A 68 2.47 2.61 -0.45
N LYS A 69 1.17 2.67 -0.12
CA LYS A 69 0.30 3.81 -0.50
C LYS A 69 0.74 5.14 0.08
N VAL A 70 1.20 5.16 1.33
CA VAL A 70 1.72 6.39 1.95
C VAL A 70 2.94 6.89 1.17
N SER A 71 3.87 5.99 0.84
CA SER A 71 5.04 6.31 0.00
C SER A 71 4.62 6.83 -1.39
N ASP A 72 3.67 6.19 -2.06
CA ASP A 72 3.26 6.58 -3.42
C ASP A 72 2.48 7.91 -3.40
N ALA A 73 1.69 8.17 -2.36
CA ALA A 73 1.00 9.44 -2.18
C ALA A 73 1.98 10.61 -1.93
N GLU A 74 3.03 10.39 -1.13
CA GLU A 74 4.10 11.38 -0.92
C GLU A 74 4.83 11.71 -2.23
N GLN A 75 5.09 10.69 -3.06
CA GLN A 75 5.71 10.87 -4.38
C GLN A 75 4.79 11.62 -5.34
N ALA A 76 3.50 11.29 -5.37
CA ALA A 76 2.50 11.99 -6.19
C ALA A 76 2.34 13.47 -5.80
N GLU A 77 2.38 13.77 -4.50
CA GLU A 77 2.34 15.14 -4.00
C GLU A 77 3.59 15.92 -4.41
N THR A 78 4.77 15.31 -4.25
CA THR A 78 6.04 15.89 -4.68
C THR A 78 6.04 16.18 -6.19
N ALA A 79 5.58 15.23 -7.02
CA ALA A 79 5.46 15.40 -8.46
C ALA A 79 4.46 16.50 -8.84
N SER A 80 3.32 16.59 -8.14
CA SER A 80 2.32 17.64 -8.32
C SER A 80 2.89 19.03 -8.02
N GLN A 81 3.60 19.19 -6.90
CA GLN A 81 4.22 20.44 -6.50
C GLN A 81 5.29 20.87 -7.52
N ALA A 82 6.14 19.93 -7.96
CA ALA A 82 7.14 20.16 -8.98
C ALA A 82 6.51 20.61 -10.31
N TYR A 83 5.45 19.95 -10.77
CA TYR A 83 4.73 20.33 -11.98
C TYR A 83 4.13 21.74 -11.86
N GLN A 84 3.51 22.08 -10.72
CA GLN A 84 2.97 23.43 -10.50
C GLN A 84 4.04 24.51 -10.45
N GLN A 85 5.21 24.21 -9.89
CA GLN A 85 6.35 25.13 -9.87
C GLN A 85 6.86 25.35 -11.30
N GLN A 86 7.13 24.28 -12.04
CA GLN A 86 7.62 24.34 -13.43
C GLN A 86 6.67 25.14 -14.33
N ARG A 87 5.35 25.00 -14.12
CA ARG A 87 4.33 25.75 -14.86
C ARG A 87 4.34 27.25 -14.52
N ARG A 88 4.58 27.62 -13.26
CA ARG A 88 4.74 29.03 -12.84
C ARG A 88 5.99 29.66 -13.45
N GLU A 89 7.10 28.94 -13.42
CA GLU A 89 8.36 29.36 -14.04
C GLU A 89 8.19 29.55 -15.55
N LEU A 90 7.50 28.64 -16.24
CA LEU A 90 7.20 28.78 -17.67
C LEU A 90 6.39 30.06 -17.96
N GLN A 91 5.38 30.37 -17.14
CA GLN A 91 4.59 31.61 -17.30
C GLN A 91 5.42 32.88 -17.08
N ALA A 92 6.30 32.87 -16.07
CA ALA A 92 7.21 33.98 -15.81
C ALA A 92 8.16 34.19 -17.00
N LEU A 93 8.72 33.10 -17.54
CA LEU A 93 9.63 33.14 -18.66
C LEU A 93 8.95 33.61 -19.97
N GLN A 94 7.70 33.19 -20.20
CA GLN A 94 6.89 33.68 -21.33
C GLN A 94 6.65 35.20 -21.23
N THR A 95 6.41 35.70 -20.03
CA THR A 95 6.23 37.14 -19.78
C THR A 95 7.51 37.91 -20.06
N GLN A 96 8.66 37.40 -19.58
CA GLN A 96 9.97 38.00 -19.85
C GLN A 96 10.29 38.01 -21.34
N TYR A 97 10.08 36.89 -22.03
CA TYR A 97 10.30 36.77 -23.47
C TYR A 97 9.49 37.82 -24.25
N LYS A 98 8.21 38.00 -23.91
CA LYS A 98 7.36 39.00 -24.56
C LYS A 98 7.89 40.43 -24.34
N GLY A 99 8.27 40.77 -23.12
CA GLY A 99 8.85 42.08 -22.81
C GLY A 99 10.16 42.34 -23.58
N VAL A 100 11.05 41.36 -23.64
CA VAL A 100 12.30 41.47 -24.40
C VAL A 100 12.03 41.52 -25.91
N GLN A 101 11.02 40.79 -26.40
CA GLN A 101 10.63 40.84 -27.82
C GLN A 101 10.13 42.23 -28.23
N GLU A 102 9.30 42.86 -27.40
CA GLU A 102 8.82 44.24 -27.62
C GLU A 102 10.00 45.22 -27.62
N SER A 103 10.89 45.14 -26.63
CA SER A 103 12.10 45.97 -26.56
C SER A 103 13.00 45.78 -27.78
N THR A 104 13.24 44.53 -28.18
CA THR A 104 14.10 44.18 -29.33
C THR A 104 13.52 44.76 -30.62
N THR A 105 12.19 44.76 -30.76
CA THR A 105 11.50 45.34 -31.91
C THR A 105 11.71 46.85 -31.95
N GLY A 106 11.57 47.54 -30.82
CA GLY A 106 11.86 48.97 -30.70
C GLY A 106 13.32 49.30 -31.01
N ALA A 107 14.27 48.53 -30.46
CA ALA A 107 15.70 48.72 -30.73
C ALA A 107 16.05 48.51 -32.22
N ARG A 108 15.42 47.53 -32.87
CA ARG A 108 15.58 47.31 -34.31
C ARG A 108 15.10 48.51 -35.13
N GLN A 109 13.98 49.11 -34.72
CA GLN A 109 13.45 50.29 -35.39
C GLN A 109 14.38 51.50 -35.19
N ALA A 110 14.82 51.76 -33.95
CA ALA A 110 15.77 52.84 -33.66
C ALA A 110 17.08 52.70 -34.45
N TRP A 111 17.60 51.47 -34.60
CA TRP A 111 18.76 51.21 -35.45
C TRP A 111 18.49 51.54 -36.93
N ARG A 112 17.34 51.14 -37.47
CA ARG A 112 16.96 51.47 -38.85
C ARG A 112 16.83 52.97 -39.07
N ASP A 113 16.20 53.68 -38.14
CA ASP A 113 16.01 55.12 -38.23
C ASP A 113 17.36 55.86 -38.17
N ALA A 114 18.26 55.43 -37.29
CA ALA A 114 19.61 55.98 -37.20
C ALA A 114 20.44 55.71 -38.46
N ALA A 115 20.35 54.49 -39.01
CA ALA A 115 21.01 54.12 -40.26
C ALA A 115 20.47 54.94 -41.46
N GLN A 116 19.16 55.17 -41.51
CA GLN A 116 18.56 56.03 -42.54
C GLN A 116 19.08 57.46 -42.44
N ARG A 117 19.19 58.02 -41.23
CA ARG A 117 19.72 59.37 -41.03
C ARG A 117 21.18 59.51 -41.50
N VAL A 118 21.99 58.46 -41.33
CA VAL A 118 23.36 58.42 -41.88
C VAL A 118 23.31 58.50 -43.41
N GLN A 119 22.49 57.68 -44.05
CA GLN A 119 22.34 57.67 -45.51
C GLN A 119 21.84 59.01 -46.05
N ASP A 120 20.86 59.62 -45.40
CA ASP A 120 20.31 60.92 -45.81
C ASP A 120 21.36 62.04 -45.74
N LEU A 121 22.21 62.01 -44.70
CA LEU A 121 23.31 62.97 -44.55
C LEU A 121 24.42 62.75 -45.60
N GLU A 122 24.76 61.49 -45.89
CA GLU A 122 25.72 61.14 -46.95
C GLU A 122 25.24 61.65 -48.31
N GLN A 123 23.97 61.38 -48.66
CA GLN A 123 23.37 61.87 -49.90
C GLN A 123 23.32 63.40 -49.99
N ALA A 124 22.98 64.08 -48.88
CA ALA A 124 22.95 65.54 -48.85
C ALA A 124 24.36 66.16 -49.05
N ILE A 125 25.39 65.53 -48.49
CA ILE A 125 26.79 65.95 -48.64
C ILE A 125 27.28 65.72 -50.08
N GLU A 126 26.92 64.59 -50.69
CA GLU A 126 27.22 64.30 -52.09
C GLU A 126 26.54 65.32 -53.01
N ALA A 127 25.26 65.62 -52.77
CA ALA A 127 24.49 66.59 -53.53
C ALA A 127 25.04 68.03 -53.40
N SER A 128 25.67 68.38 -52.25
CA SER A 128 26.30 69.68 -52.06
C SER A 128 27.71 69.81 -52.69
N GLY A 129 28.22 68.76 -53.34
CA GLY A 129 29.52 68.76 -54.01
C GLY A 129 30.71 68.64 -53.03
N GLY A 130 30.46 68.23 -51.79
CA GLY A 130 31.46 68.12 -50.73
C GLY A 130 30.91 68.51 -49.37
N ALA A 131 31.50 67.97 -48.31
CA ALA A 131 31.09 68.24 -46.93
C ALA A 131 31.77 69.50 -46.39
N THR A 132 30.98 70.41 -45.82
CA THR A 132 31.50 71.40 -44.87
C THR A 132 31.95 70.71 -43.58
N GLU A 133 32.80 71.36 -42.78
CA GLU A 133 33.20 70.82 -41.47
C GLU A 133 32.01 70.52 -40.57
N ALA A 134 30.97 71.36 -40.60
CA ALA A 134 29.76 71.16 -39.80
C ALA A 134 29.00 69.89 -40.23
N GLN A 135 28.83 69.68 -41.54
CA GLN A 135 28.19 68.48 -42.10
C GLN A 135 29.01 67.22 -41.81
N ALA A 136 30.35 67.30 -41.90
CA ALA A 136 31.23 66.17 -41.56
C ALA A 136 31.12 65.77 -40.09
N ARG A 137 31.04 66.75 -39.17
CA ARG A 137 30.80 66.47 -37.73
C ARG A 137 29.43 65.82 -37.53
N GLN A 138 28.38 66.36 -38.13
CA GLN A 138 27.03 65.83 -38.02
C GLN A 138 26.91 64.40 -38.56
N LEU A 139 27.59 64.09 -39.67
CA LEU A 139 27.63 62.74 -40.22
C LEU A 139 28.37 61.77 -39.27
N ASN A 140 29.50 62.18 -38.70
CA ASN A 140 30.22 61.35 -37.73
C ASN A 140 29.39 61.08 -36.46
N GLU A 141 28.67 62.09 -35.96
CA GLU A 141 27.74 61.92 -34.84
C GLU A 141 26.60 60.95 -35.20
N ALA A 142 26.01 61.08 -36.39
CA ALA A 142 24.97 60.17 -36.86
C ALA A 142 25.47 58.73 -37.00
N ARG A 143 26.69 58.52 -37.52
CA ARG A 143 27.32 57.20 -37.61
C ARG A 143 27.55 56.60 -36.23
N GLY A 144 28.08 57.39 -35.29
CA GLY A 144 28.25 56.95 -33.90
C GLY A 144 26.92 56.56 -33.24
N ALA A 145 25.85 57.33 -33.47
CA ALA A 145 24.52 57.00 -32.98
C ALA A 145 23.95 55.72 -33.61
N ALA A 146 24.16 55.51 -34.91
CA ALA A 146 23.75 54.30 -35.62
C ALA A 146 24.49 53.05 -35.11
N ASP A 147 25.80 53.16 -34.86
CA ASP A 147 26.61 52.08 -34.30
C ASP A 147 26.17 51.72 -32.87
N GLN A 148 25.89 52.72 -32.02
CA GLN A 148 25.34 52.50 -30.67
C GLN A 148 23.96 51.83 -30.71
N ALA A 149 23.07 52.29 -31.60
CA ALA A 149 21.75 51.69 -31.78
C ALA A 149 21.85 50.24 -32.26
N ARG A 150 22.79 49.96 -33.18
CA ARG A 150 23.09 48.61 -33.66
C ARG A 150 23.56 47.69 -32.52
N GLN A 151 24.53 48.13 -31.73
CA GLN A 151 25.05 47.35 -30.60
C GLN A 151 23.95 47.03 -29.57
N SER A 152 23.08 48.01 -29.29
CA SER A 152 21.93 47.83 -28.41
C SER A 152 20.95 46.78 -28.97
N TYR A 153 20.64 46.85 -30.28
CA TYR A 153 19.81 45.87 -30.95
C TYR A 153 20.43 44.46 -30.93
N GLU A 154 21.73 44.32 -31.25
CA GLU A 154 22.43 43.03 -31.25
C GLU A 154 22.43 42.37 -29.87
N SER A 155 22.68 43.14 -28.80
CA SER A 155 22.60 42.67 -27.41
C SER A 155 21.20 42.17 -27.05
N GLN A 156 20.16 42.93 -27.41
CA GLN A 156 18.77 42.55 -27.15
C GLN A 156 18.36 41.30 -27.96
N ALA A 157 18.78 41.20 -29.22
CA ALA A 157 18.55 40.04 -30.06
C ALA A 157 19.22 38.78 -29.50
N GLY A 158 20.45 38.89 -28.96
CA GLY A 158 21.12 37.80 -28.25
C GLY A 158 20.35 37.35 -27.01
N THR A 159 19.89 38.31 -26.20
CA THR A 159 19.05 38.03 -25.01
C THR A 159 17.75 37.32 -25.39
N LEU A 160 17.09 37.76 -26.46
CA LEU A 160 15.87 37.15 -26.97
C LEU A 160 16.10 35.70 -27.46
N SER A 161 17.26 35.43 -28.08
CA SER A 161 17.63 34.06 -28.48
C SER A 161 17.79 33.15 -27.27
N ASN A 162 18.52 33.60 -26.24
CA ASN A 162 18.73 32.82 -25.02
C ASN A 162 17.41 32.53 -24.31
N LEU A 163 16.50 33.52 -24.22
CA LEU A 163 15.17 33.33 -23.64
C LEU A 163 14.30 32.35 -24.44
N ARG A 164 14.45 32.31 -25.76
CA ARG A 164 13.76 31.34 -26.62
C ARG A 164 14.25 29.91 -26.33
N ASP A 165 15.56 29.73 -26.22
CA ASP A 165 16.15 28.43 -25.94
C ASP A 165 15.73 27.95 -24.54
N GLU A 166 15.72 28.85 -23.56
CA GLU A 166 15.25 28.55 -22.21
C GLU A 166 13.75 28.21 -22.19
N LEU A 167 12.92 28.94 -22.94
CA LEU A 167 11.50 28.61 -23.09
C LEU A 167 11.29 27.21 -23.65
N THR A 168 12.11 26.82 -24.62
CA THR A 168 12.05 25.49 -25.22
C THR A 168 12.40 24.42 -24.19
N ARG A 169 13.48 24.62 -23.42
CA ARG A 169 13.89 23.71 -22.35
C ARG A 169 12.84 23.59 -21.25
N GLN A 170 12.34 24.72 -20.76
CA GLN A 170 11.33 24.77 -19.70
C GLN A 170 10.03 24.09 -20.15
N ARG A 171 9.64 24.24 -21.42
CA ARG A 171 8.45 23.56 -21.96
C ARG A 171 8.62 22.04 -21.97
N THR A 172 9.80 21.55 -22.34
CA THR A 172 10.12 20.11 -22.25
C THR A 172 10.09 19.63 -20.80
N ALA A 173 10.65 20.40 -19.87
CA ALA A 173 10.63 20.08 -18.44
C ALA A 173 9.21 20.02 -17.87
N VAL A 174 8.36 20.99 -18.21
CA VAL A 174 6.93 21.00 -17.82
C VAL A 174 6.20 19.78 -18.37
N ASN A 175 6.42 19.41 -19.63
CA ASN A 175 5.79 18.23 -20.22
C ASN A 175 6.24 16.94 -19.53
N GLY A 176 7.53 16.80 -19.21
CA GLY A 176 8.03 15.64 -18.47
C GLY A 176 7.50 15.55 -17.04
N ALA A 177 7.41 16.69 -16.35
CA ALA A 177 6.81 16.78 -15.02
C ALA A 177 5.31 16.47 -15.04
N GLN A 178 4.59 16.92 -16.08
CA GLN A 178 3.19 16.58 -16.29
C GLN A 178 3.00 15.08 -16.45
N GLN A 179 3.78 14.45 -17.33
CA GLN A 179 3.69 13.01 -17.58
C GLN A 179 3.97 12.21 -16.32
N SER A 180 5.03 12.56 -15.58
CA SER A 180 5.36 11.89 -14.31
C SER A 180 4.22 12.02 -13.29
N TRP A 181 3.61 13.20 -13.20
CA TRP A 181 2.46 13.41 -12.31
C TRP A 181 1.21 12.62 -12.75
N GLU A 182 0.96 12.51 -14.05
CA GLU A 182 -0.13 11.69 -14.60
C GLU A 182 0.09 10.20 -14.29
N ASP A 183 1.31 9.69 -14.46
CA ASP A 183 1.69 8.31 -14.15
C ASP A 183 1.44 7.99 -12.66
N TYR A 184 1.96 8.82 -11.74
CA TYR A 184 1.73 8.63 -10.29
C TYR A 184 0.24 8.71 -9.93
N ARG A 185 -0.51 9.59 -10.58
CA ARG A 185 -1.94 9.76 -10.33
C ARG A 185 -2.72 8.51 -10.74
N ASP A 186 -2.39 7.90 -11.87
CA ASP A 186 -3.06 6.72 -12.35
C ASP A 186 -2.65 5.47 -11.55
N GLU A 187 -1.37 5.34 -11.21
CA GLU A 187 -0.90 4.29 -10.27
C GLU A 187 -1.62 4.40 -8.92
N SER A 188 -1.75 5.62 -8.37
CA SER A 188 -2.50 5.86 -7.13
C SER A 188 -3.97 5.45 -7.25
N ARG A 189 -4.61 5.66 -8.39
CA ARG A 189 -6.00 5.23 -8.64
C ARG A 189 -6.12 3.72 -8.66
N ASP A 190 -5.19 3.03 -9.31
CA ASP A 190 -5.21 1.57 -9.40
C ASP A 190 -4.92 0.94 -8.03
N LEU A 191 -3.95 1.44 -7.28
CA LEU A 191 -3.73 1.05 -5.89
C LEU A 191 -4.96 1.27 -5.01
N ASN A 192 -5.73 2.34 -5.25
CA ASN A 192 -6.98 2.58 -4.52
C ASN A 192 -8.07 1.58 -4.88
N ARG A 193 -8.13 1.11 -6.13
CA ARG A 193 -9.03 0.01 -6.54
C ARG A 193 -8.61 -1.30 -5.90
N ASP A 194 -7.32 -1.64 -5.96
CA ASP A 194 -6.78 -2.88 -5.40
C ASP A 194 -7.03 -2.98 -3.89
N LEU A 195 -6.95 -1.86 -3.17
CA LEU A 195 -7.31 -1.82 -1.75
C LEU A 195 -8.78 -2.07 -1.54
N LYS A 196 -9.68 -1.43 -2.29
CA LYS A 196 -11.12 -1.68 -2.15
C LYS A 196 -11.46 -3.15 -2.41
N ASP A 197 -10.77 -3.77 -3.35
CA ASP A 197 -10.97 -5.19 -3.64
C ASP A 197 -10.36 -6.08 -2.54
N SER A 198 -9.21 -5.70 -1.97
CA SER A 198 -8.62 -6.33 -0.80
C SER A 198 -9.53 -6.21 0.43
N GLU A 199 -10.06 -5.02 0.72
CA GLU A 199 -11.04 -4.76 1.79
C GLU A 199 -12.29 -5.63 1.63
N ARG A 200 -12.82 -5.75 0.41
CA ARG A 200 -13.94 -6.65 0.11
C ARG A 200 -13.59 -8.11 0.32
N ALA A 201 -12.38 -8.54 -0.07
CA ALA A 201 -11.89 -9.89 0.15
C ALA A 201 -11.76 -10.20 1.65
N PHE A 202 -11.18 -9.29 2.43
CA PHE A 202 -11.12 -9.37 3.89
C PHE A 202 -12.52 -9.45 4.50
N ALA A 203 -13.46 -8.60 4.07
CA ALA A 203 -14.83 -8.64 4.57
C ALA A 203 -15.54 -9.99 4.25
N ARG A 204 -15.26 -10.60 3.09
CA ARG A 204 -15.78 -11.93 2.73
C ARG A 204 -15.15 -13.03 3.57
N GLN A 205 -13.85 -12.96 3.81
CA GLN A 205 -13.12 -13.92 4.64
C GLN A 205 -13.52 -13.83 6.11
N GLY A 206 -13.69 -12.62 6.67
CA GLY A 206 -14.21 -12.42 8.02
C GLY A 206 -15.58 -13.11 8.21
N LYS A 207 -16.49 -12.91 7.25
CA LYS A 207 -17.79 -13.63 7.24
C LYS A 207 -17.65 -15.15 7.12
N ALA A 208 -16.58 -15.66 6.51
CA ALA A 208 -16.33 -17.09 6.41
C ALA A 208 -15.77 -17.66 7.72
N LEU A 209 -14.89 -16.91 8.39
CA LEU A 209 -14.38 -17.23 9.73
C LEU A 209 -15.52 -17.24 10.75
N ASP A 210 -16.38 -16.23 10.77
CA ASP A 210 -17.56 -16.19 11.66
C ASP A 210 -18.44 -17.44 11.50
N ARG A 211 -18.60 -17.93 10.26
CA ARG A 211 -19.34 -19.16 9.98
C ARG A 211 -18.61 -20.41 10.44
N ALA A 212 -17.29 -20.44 10.28
CA ALA A 212 -16.44 -21.54 10.76
C ALA A 212 -16.49 -21.62 12.29
N ASP A 213 -16.41 -20.50 13.00
CA ASP A 213 -16.52 -20.42 14.45
C ASP A 213 -17.90 -20.88 14.94
N GLN A 214 -18.97 -20.45 14.26
CA GLN A 214 -20.34 -20.93 14.55
C GLN A 214 -20.48 -22.44 14.32
N ALA A 215 -19.84 -22.99 13.28
CA ALA A 215 -19.84 -24.42 13.00
C ALA A 215 -19.05 -25.21 14.06
N ALA A 216 -17.88 -24.70 14.46
CA ALA A 216 -17.06 -25.27 15.53
C ALA A 216 -17.81 -25.28 16.87
N ALA A 217 -18.46 -24.17 17.24
CA ALA A 217 -19.28 -24.08 18.46
C ALA A 217 -20.44 -25.09 18.47
N LYS A 218 -21.11 -25.27 17.32
CA LYS A 218 -22.17 -26.29 17.17
C LYS A 218 -21.62 -27.71 17.31
N ALA A 219 -20.46 -27.99 16.73
CA ALA A 219 -19.79 -29.28 16.82
C ALA A 219 -19.34 -29.59 18.26
N SER A 220 -18.78 -28.60 18.97
CA SER A 220 -18.44 -28.73 20.39
C SER A 220 -19.69 -29.05 21.24
N THR A 221 -20.79 -28.32 21.02
CA THR A 221 -22.06 -28.55 21.72
C THR A 221 -22.65 -29.94 21.44
N SER A 222 -22.53 -30.45 20.21
CA SER A 222 -23.02 -31.80 19.87
C SER A 222 -22.13 -32.89 20.48
N PHE A 223 -20.81 -32.68 20.51
CA PHE A 223 -19.85 -33.57 21.16
C PHE A 223 -20.09 -33.64 22.67
N GLN A 224 -20.28 -32.50 23.34
CA GLN A 224 -20.66 -32.44 24.76
C GLN A 224 -21.96 -33.20 25.03
N ARG A 225 -23.00 -33.01 24.21
CA ARG A 225 -24.26 -33.75 24.35
C ARG A 225 -24.09 -35.26 24.15
N GLN A 226 -23.27 -35.70 23.21
CA GLN A 226 -22.97 -37.13 23.03
C GLN A 226 -22.19 -37.71 24.21
N GLY A 227 -21.21 -36.97 24.74
CA GLY A 227 -20.50 -37.32 25.97
C GLY A 227 -21.46 -37.48 27.16
N GLN A 228 -22.36 -36.50 27.35
CA GLN A 228 -23.41 -36.50 28.37
C GLN A 228 -24.50 -37.55 28.16
N ALA A 229 -24.74 -38.03 26.94
CA ALA A 229 -25.69 -39.12 26.68
C ALA A 229 -25.07 -40.50 26.94
N ARG A 230 -23.76 -40.64 26.68
CA ARG A 230 -23.01 -41.87 26.96
C ARG A 230 -22.75 -42.08 28.46
N SER A 231 -22.60 -41.01 29.26
CA SER A 231 -22.39 -41.14 30.71
C SER A 231 -23.56 -41.81 31.47
N PRO A 232 -24.84 -41.44 31.26
CA PRO A 232 -25.99 -42.10 31.86
C PRO A 232 -26.23 -43.50 31.30
N GLN A 233 -25.89 -43.77 30.03
CA GLN A 233 -25.94 -45.13 29.48
C GLN A 233 -24.88 -46.03 30.13
N ALA A 234 -23.66 -45.53 30.31
CA ALA A 234 -22.59 -46.22 31.03
C ALA A 234 -22.95 -46.44 32.51
N ARG A 235 -23.58 -45.44 33.16
CA ARG A 235 -24.10 -45.55 34.54
C ARG A 235 -25.30 -46.50 34.66
N GLY A 236 -26.17 -46.52 33.66
CA GLY A 236 -27.33 -47.42 33.61
C GLY A 236 -26.92 -48.89 33.41
N LEU A 237 -25.90 -49.13 32.57
CA LEU A 237 -25.30 -50.45 32.38
C LEU A 237 -24.57 -50.94 33.64
N THR A 238 -23.89 -50.05 34.37
CA THR A 238 -23.27 -50.39 35.65
C THR A 238 -24.31 -50.64 36.75
N ALA A 239 -25.39 -49.86 36.80
CA ALA A 239 -26.49 -50.08 37.74
C ALA A 239 -27.24 -51.40 37.48
N GLN A 240 -27.53 -51.73 36.22
CA GLN A 240 -28.14 -53.03 35.86
C GLN A 240 -27.23 -54.21 36.21
N ARG A 241 -25.92 -54.04 36.09
CA ARG A 241 -24.95 -55.06 36.47
C ARG A 241 -24.92 -55.27 37.99
N LEU A 242 -24.96 -54.19 38.78
CA LEU A 242 -25.02 -54.26 40.24
C LEU A 242 -26.35 -54.88 40.74
N ASP A 243 -27.49 -54.57 40.10
CA ASP A 243 -28.79 -55.19 40.43
C ASP A 243 -28.83 -56.68 40.06
N ALA A 244 -28.18 -57.08 38.97
CA ALA A 244 -28.06 -58.47 38.57
C ALA A 244 -27.16 -59.27 39.55
N GLU A 245 -26.09 -58.66 40.06
CA GLU A 245 -25.23 -59.23 41.10
C GLU A 245 -25.97 -59.34 42.45
N ALA A 246 -26.79 -58.35 42.81
CA ALA A 246 -27.60 -58.38 44.04
C ALA A 246 -28.71 -59.45 44.00
N LYS A 247 -29.33 -59.70 42.84
CA LYS A 247 -30.32 -60.78 42.66
C LYS A 247 -29.73 -62.19 42.56
N ALA A 248 -28.45 -62.31 42.25
CA ALA A 248 -27.73 -63.59 42.18
C ALA A 248 -27.14 -64.02 43.54
N ALA A 249 -27.23 -63.17 44.57
CA ALA A 249 -26.79 -63.52 45.92
C ALA A 249 -27.80 -64.49 46.58
N PRO A 250 -27.38 -65.70 47.02
CA PRO A 250 -28.28 -66.63 47.70
C PRO A 250 -28.69 -66.05 49.06
N ALA A 251 -30.00 -65.97 49.29
CA ALA A 251 -30.55 -65.74 50.63
C ALA A 251 -30.11 -66.90 51.53
N GLY A 252 -29.36 -66.58 52.59
CA GLY A 252 -29.00 -67.52 53.65
C GLY A 252 -30.22 -68.06 54.39
#